data_AF-A0AAV4K8Z9-F1
#
_entry.id   AF-A0AAV4K8Z9-F1
#
_cell.length_a   1.000
_cell.length_b   1.000
_cell.length_c   1.000
_cell.angle_alpha   90.00
_cell.angle_beta   90.00
_cell.angle_gamma   90.00
#
_symmetry.space_group_name_H-M   'P 1'
#
loop_
_entity.id
_entity.type
_entity.pdbx_description
1 polymer ?
#
loop_
_entity_poly.entity_id
_entity_poly.type
_entity_poly.pdbx_seq_one_letter_code
_entity_poly.pdbx_strand_id
1 'polypeptide(L)'
;MQPLAAVVAPGKEDHIQQFITDSPWSTGPLETLLAQRAEEMLGGKDAVLIIDDTCLTKFGTKSVGVARQYSGQVGKITTCRCLVSLTLAQHELPVPVALRLFLPQQWTRDPARLEAAGVPLEHQLPQTKWELALKELDRVSEHVTFGMVLADAGYGVNAQFRHALTERGLLWSVGITRTVLAT
;
A
#
# COMPACT_ATOMS: atom_id res chain seq x y z
N MET A 1 8.88 22.32 7.86
CA MET A 1 9.32 20.97 7.42
C MET A 1 10.82 20.91 7.62
N GLN A 2 11.31 20.06 8.53
CA GLN A 2 12.75 19.89 8.77
C GLN A 2 13.29 18.74 7.89
N PRO A 3 14.51 18.82 7.34
CA PRO A 3 15.08 17.72 6.56
C PRO A 3 15.20 16.44 7.39
N LEU A 4 14.84 15.29 6.81
CA LEU A 4 14.95 14.00 7.49
C LEU A 4 16.36 13.78 8.05
N ALA A 5 17.40 14.09 7.26
CA ALA A 5 18.80 13.96 7.66
C ALA A 5 19.13 14.72 8.95
N ALA A 6 18.55 15.91 9.17
CA ALA A 6 18.79 16.69 10.38
C ALA A 6 18.23 16.04 11.65
N VAL A 7 17.36 15.04 11.52
CA VAL A 7 16.78 14.28 12.64
C VAL A 7 17.46 12.94 12.79
N VAL A 8 17.64 12.20 11.69
CA VAL A 8 18.06 10.79 11.74
C VAL A 8 19.57 10.60 11.55
N ALA A 9 20.26 11.56 10.93
CA ALA A 9 21.71 11.51 10.72
C ALA A 9 22.32 12.91 10.54
N PRO A 10 22.34 13.75 11.60
CA PRO A 10 22.84 15.13 11.51
C PRO A 10 24.28 15.18 10.98
N GLY A 11 24.55 16.03 9.98
CA GLY A 11 25.86 16.17 9.35
C GLY A 11 26.25 15.02 8.42
N LYS A 12 25.30 14.15 8.04
CA LYS A 12 25.48 13.04 7.10
C LYS A 12 24.39 13.05 6.03
N GLU A 13 24.07 14.23 5.52
CA GLU A 13 23.04 14.46 4.51
C GLU A 13 23.26 13.57 3.27
N ASP A 14 24.49 13.52 2.76
CA ASP A 14 24.85 12.69 1.60
C ASP A 14 24.66 11.20 1.86
N HIS A 15 24.85 10.73 3.10
CA HIS A 15 24.66 9.32 3.46
C HIS A 15 23.19 8.94 3.44
N ILE A 16 22.31 9.83 3.93
CA ILE A 16 20.86 9.62 3.89
C ILE A 16 20.36 9.67 2.45
N GLN A 17 20.87 10.59 1.64
CA GLN A 17 20.56 10.63 0.22
C GLN A 17 20.95 9.31 -0.46
N GLN A 18 22.20 8.88 -0.31
CA GLN A 18 22.70 7.60 -0.85
C GLN A 18 21.87 6.41 -0.37
N PHE A 19 21.48 6.38 0.92
CA PHE A 19 20.66 5.31 1.49
C PHE A 19 19.28 5.21 0.84
N ILE A 20 18.65 6.36 0.54
CA ILE A 20 17.29 6.43 -0.02
C ILE A 20 17.28 6.21 -1.54
N THR A 21 18.35 6.57 -2.25
CA THR A 21 18.39 6.53 -3.73
C THR A 21 19.15 5.34 -4.31
N ASP A 22 20.43 5.19 -3.97
CA ASP A 22 21.37 4.36 -4.75
C ASP A 22 21.92 3.17 -3.97
N SER A 23 21.65 3.09 -2.65
CA SER A 23 22.10 1.97 -1.82
C SER A 23 21.43 0.66 -2.24
N PRO A 24 22.19 -0.43 -2.48
CA PRO A 24 21.64 -1.70 -2.98
C PRO A 24 21.01 -2.56 -1.87
N TRP A 25 20.41 -1.93 -0.85
CA TRP A 25 19.83 -2.65 0.26
C TRP A 25 18.49 -3.30 -0.13
N SER A 26 18.24 -4.51 0.39
CA SER A 26 16.97 -5.20 0.20
C SER A 26 15.97 -4.78 1.28
N THR A 27 14.77 -4.39 0.87
CA THR A 27 13.70 -3.99 1.80
C THR A 27 13.05 -5.19 2.49
N GLY A 28 13.09 -6.38 1.90
CA GLY A 28 12.39 -7.57 2.39
C GLY A 28 12.69 -7.90 3.87
N PRO A 29 13.96 -8.01 4.29
CA PRO A 29 14.30 -8.27 5.70
C PRO A 29 13.74 -7.23 6.68
N LEU A 30 13.73 -5.94 6.29
CA LEU A 30 13.16 -4.88 7.11
C LEU A 30 11.64 -4.99 7.18
N GLU A 31 10.97 -5.32 6.08
CA GLU A 31 9.52 -5.52 6.06
C GLU A 31 9.08 -6.70 6.92
N THR A 32 9.82 -7.82 6.88
CA THR A 32 9.59 -8.95 7.79
C THR A 32 9.78 -8.55 9.24
N LEU A 33 10.86 -7.81 9.56
CA LEU A 33 11.09 -7.31 10.91
C LEU A 33 9.96 -6.39 11.38
N LEU A 34 9.49 -5.46 10.53
CA LEU A 34 8.37 -4.57 10.84
C LEU A 34 7.09 -5.34 11.14
N ALA A 35 6.78 -6.37 10.34
CA ALA A 35 5.62 -7.23 10.56
C ALA A 35 5.74 -8.00 11.89
N GLN A 36 6.91 -8.56 12.20
CA GLN A 36 7.16 -9.24 13.48
C GLN A 36 7.02 -8.31 14.68
N ARG A 37 7.47 -7.06 14.58
CA ARG A 37 7.26 -6.06 15.65
C ARG A 37 5.80 -5.68 15.79
N ALA A 38 5.07 -5.57 14.68
CA ALA A 38 3.63 -5.32 14.73
C ALA A 38 2.89 -6.49 15.39
N GLU A 39 3.27 -7.73 15.10
CA GLU A 39 2.75 -8.93 15.75
C GLU A 39 2.99 -8.92 17.27
N GLU A 40 4.21 -8.63 17.71
CA GLU A 40 4.54 -8.50 19.14
C GLU A 40 3.68 -7.45 19.86
N MET A 41 3.31 -6.39 19.15
CA MET A 41 2.56 -5.27 19.72
C MET A 41 1.05 -5.48 19.70
N LEU A 42 0.51 -6.04 18.62
CA LEU A 42 -0.92 -5.97 18.26
C LEU A 42 -1.48 -7.29 17.70
N GLY A 43 -0.69 -8.35 17.62
CA GLY A 43 -1.12 -9.62 17.04
C GLY A 43 -2.23 -10.30 17.85
N GLY A 44 -3.09 -11.04 17.15
CA GLY A 44 -4.01 -11.98 17.77
C GLY A 44 -5.43 -11.93 17.20
N LYS A 45 -6.29 -12.79 17.74
CA LYS A 45 -7.69 -12.97 17.25
C LYS A 45 -8.56 -11.71 17.30
N ASP A 46 -8.20 -10.75 18.14
CA ASP A 46 -8.96 -9.50 18.31
C ASP A 46 -8.35 -8.35 17.47
N ALA A 47 -7.21 -8.61 16.80
CA ALA A 47 -6.59 -7.67 15.88
C ALA A 47 -7.31 -7.70 14.52
N VAL A 48 -7.26 -6.58 13.81
CA VAL A 48 -7.78 -6.44 12.46
C VAL A 48 -6.67 -6.05 11.50
N LEU A 49 -6.72 -6.57 10.28
CA LEU A 49 -5.86 -6.18 9.18
C LEU A 49 -6.65 -5.27 8.24
N ILE A 50 -6.30 -3.99 8.21
CA ILE A 50 -7.01 -2.96 7.44
C ILE A 50 -6.29 -2.76 6.11
N ILE A 51 -7.05 -2.89 5.02
CA ILE A 51 -6.62 -2.59 3.64
C ILE A 51 -7.23 -1.25 3.24
N ASP A 52 -6.37 -0.34 2.78
CA ASP A 52 -6.79 0.96 2.25
C ASP A 52 -5.80 1.43 1.18
N ASP A 53 -6.16 2.45 0.40
CA ASP A 53 -5.24 3.14 -0.48
C ASP A 53 -5.13 4.64 -0.21
N THR A 54 -3.90 5.09 0.03
CA THR A 54 -3.59 6.51 0.26
C THR A 54 -3.06 7.14 -1.01
N CYS A 55 -3.77 8.14 -1.53
CA CYS A 55 -3.36 8.89 -2.72
C CYS A 55 -2.70 10.23 -2.37
N LEU A 56 -1.38 10.29 -2.53
CA LEU A 56 -0.54 11.46 -2.33
C LEU A 56 -0.59 12.38 -3.56
N THR A 57 -1.07 13.61 -3.38
CA THR A 57 -1.10 14.62 -4.46
C THR A 57 0.32 14.85 -4.98
N LYS A 58 0.49 14.70 -6.30
CA LYS A 58 1.80 14.85 -6.94
C LYS A 58 1.63 15.40 -8.34
N PHE A 59 2.30 16.52 -8.61
CA PHE A 59 2.34 17.11 -9.93
C PHE A 59 3.59 16.69 -10.71
N GLY A 60 3.51 16.81 -12.03
CA GLY A 60 4.55 16.44 -12.99
C GLY A 60 4.36 15.04 -13.57
N THR A 61 5.28 14.63 -14.45
CA THR A 61 5.22 13.37 -15.21
C THR A 61 6.30 12.37 -14.83
N LYS A 62 7.42 12.83 -14.23
CA LYS A 62 8.60 12.00 -13.95
C LYS A 62 8.49 11.14 -12.69
N SER A 63 7.58 11.51 -11.79
CA SER A 63 7.41 10.81 -10.52
C SER A 63 6.73 9.45 -10.74
N VAL A 64 7.46 8.32 -10.60
CA VAL A 64 6.92 6.93 -10.62
C VAL A 64 5.50 6.78 -10.07
N GLY A 65 4.59 6.17 -10.84
CA GLY A 65 3.19 5.98 -10.44
C GLY A 65 2.29 7.22 -10.48
N VAL A 66 2.79 8.40 -10.87
CA VAL A 66 1.95 9.61 -10.95
C VAL A 66 0.97 9.53 -12.12
N ALA A 67 -0.32 9.71 -11.84
CA ALA A 67 -1.39 9.73 -12.83
C ALA A 67 -2.62 10.48 -12.32
N ARG A 68 -3.58 10.75 -13.21
CA ARG A 68 -4.92 11.19 -12.80
C ARG A 68 -5.68 10.02 -12.20
N GLN A 69 -5.97 10.08 -10.91
CA GLN A 69 -6.70 9.05 -10.17
C GLN A 69 -7.63 9.72 -9.16
N TYR A 70 -8.65 9.00 -8.69
CA TYR A 70 -9.45 9.48 -7.57
C TYR A 70 -8.57 9.51 -6.32
N SER A 71 -8.49 10.66 -5.65
CA SER A 71 -7.81 10.81 -4.36
C SER A 71 -8.87 11.02 -3.29
N GLY A 72 -8.98 10.07 -2.36
CA GLY A 72 -9.89 10.20 -1.20
C GLY A 72 -9.60 11.47 -0.39
N GLN A 73 -8.32 11.80 -0.19
CA GLN A 73 -7.88 13.01 0.52
C GLN A 73 -8.43 14.31 -0.10
N VAL A 74 -8.52 14.38 -1.43
CA VAL A 74 -8.98 15.58 -2.15
C VAL A 74 -10.47 15.47 -2.56
N GLY A 75 -11.08 14.29 -2.42
CA GLY A 75 -12.47 14.02 -2.79
C GLY A 75 -12.75 14.11 -4.30
N LYS A 76 -11.72 14.03 -5.16
CA LYS A 76 -11.88 14.15 -6.61
C LYS A 76 -10.76 13.46 -7.38
N ILE A 77 -10.95 13.34 -8.69
CA ILE A 77 -9.89 12.94 -9.62
C ILE A 77 -8.87 14.06 -9.72
N THR A 78 -7.63 13.76 -9.33
CA THR A 78 -6.49 14.69 -9.37
C THR A 78 -5.23 13.94 -9.77
N THR A 79 -4.17 14.68 -10.07
CA THR A 79 -2.86 14.06 -10.31
C THR A 79 -2.24 13.65 -8.98
N CYS A 80 -2.10 12.35 -8.77
CA CYS A 80 -1.58 11.77 -7.55
C CYS A 80 -0.85 10.45 -7.80
N ARG A 81 -0.13 10.01 -6.77
CA ARG A 81 0.40 8.64 -6.63
C ARG A 81 -0.43 7.94 -5.57
N CYS A 82 -0.82 6.71 -5.79
CA CYS A 82 -1.59 5.95 -4.80
C CYS A 82 -0.75 4.80 -4.26
N LEU A 83 -0.82 4.62 -2.95
CA LEU A 83 -0.13 3.58 -2.21
C LEU A 83 -1.19 2.67 -1.61
N VAL A 84 -1.12 1.37 -1.87
CA VAL A 84 -1.93 0.36 -1.18
C VAL A 84 -1.25 0.05 0.15
N SER A 85 -1.96 0.20 1.25
CA SER A 85 -1.45 -0.03 2.61
C SER A 85 -2.19 -1.17 3.29
N LEU A 86 -1.45 -1.97 4.05
CA LEU A 86 -1.98 -2.90 5.03
C LEU A 86 -1.55 -2.43 6.42
N THR A 87 -2.51 -2.34 7.33
CA THR A 87 -2.30 -1.85 8.70
C THR A 87 -2.87 -2.85 9.69
N LEU A 88 -2.01 -3.41 10.54
CA LEU A 88 -2.44 -4.21 11.68
C LEU A 88 -2.90 -3.25 12.77
N ALA A 89 -4.08 -3.47 13.33
CA ALA A 89 -4.63 -2.61 14.35
C ALA A 89 -5.32 -3.39 15.48
N GLN A 90 -5.10 -2.94 16.71
CA GLN A 90 -5.79 -3.41 17.91
C GLN A 90 -5.72 -2.30 18.97
N HIS A 91 -6.69 -2.23 19.89
CA HIS A 91 -6.66 -1.28 21.03
C HIS A 91 -6.37 0.19 20.66
N GLU A 92 -6.98 0.69 19.57
CA GLU A 92 -6.75 2.04 19.03
C GLU A 92 -5.34 2.33 18.50
N LEU A 93 -4.47 1.32 18.42
CA LEU A 93 -3.13 1.43 17.88
C LEU A 93 -3.07 0.86 16.45
N PRO A 94 -2.77 1.68 15.43
CA PRO A 94 -2.52 1.22 14.07
C PRO A 94 -1.02 1.13 13.77
N VAL A 95 -0.57 0.00 13.22
CA VAL A 95 0.81 -0.20 12.72
C VAL A 95 0.78 -0.60 11.24
N PRO A 96 1.29 0.25 10.32
CA PRO A 96 1.44 -0.12 8.92
C PRO A 96 2.46 -1.26 8.76
N VAL A 97 2.05 -2.35 8.11
CA VAL A 97 2.86 -3.57 7.90
C VAL A 97 3.16 -3.82 6.42
N ALA A 98 2.43 -3.16 5.51
CA ALA A 98 2.80 -3.09 4.10
C ALA A 98 2.41 -1.73 3.51
N LEU A 99 3.21 -1.27 2.55
CA LEU A 99 2.94 -0.09 1.75
C LEU A 99 3.51 -0.30 0.36
N ARG A 100 2.65 -0.31 -0.67
CA ARG A 100 3.04 -0.58 -2.06
C ARG A 100 2.56 0.50 -3.00
N LEU A 101 3.45 0.94 -3.87
CA LEU A 101 3.10 1.87 -4.94
C LEU A 101 2.26 1.15 -5.99
N PHE A 102 1.07 1.68 -6.24
CA PHE A 102 0.26 1.26 -7.37
C PHE A 102 0.76 1.93 -8.65
N LEU A 103 1.00 1.14 -9.71
CA LEU A 103 1.32 1.64 -11.04
C LEU A 103 0.07 1.61 -11.94
N PRO A 104 -0.48 2.79 -12.29
CA PRO A 104 -1.61 2.87 -13.20
C PRO A 104 -1.28 2.33 -14.59
N GLN A 105 -2.29 1.92 -15.35
CA GLN A 105 -2.10 1.33 -16.68
C GLN A 105 -1.28 2.20 -17.66
N GLN A 106 -1.36 3.53 -17.54
CA GLN A 106 -0.54 4.45 -18.34
C GLN A 106 0.97 4.39 -18.03
N TRP A 107 1.37 3.82 -16.88
CA TRP A 107 2.76 3.52 -16.54
C TRP A 107 3.15 2.14 -17.06
N THR A 108 2.34 1.12 -16.79
CA THR A 108 2.67 -0.26 -17.18
C THR A 108 2.63 -0.50 -18.69
N ARG A 109 2.01 0.41 -19.47
CA ARG A 109 2.03 0.42 -20.93
C ARG A 109 3.18 1.20 -21.56
N ASP A 110 4.07 1.79 -20.76
CA ASP A 110 5.18 2.63 -21.24
C ASP A 110 6.52 2.09 -20.68
N PRO A 111 7.13 1.08 -21.34
CA PRO A 111 8.39 0.48 -20.89
C PRO A 111 9.53 1.47 -20.75
N ALA A 112 9.65 2.42 -21.69
CA ALA A 112 10.69 3.45 -21.65
C ALA A 112 10.56 4.33 -20.40
N ARG A 113 9.32 4.63 -20.00
CA ARG A 113 9.06 5.38 -18.77
C ARG A 113 9.32 4.57 -17.50
N LEU A 114 9.04 3.25 -17.51
CA LEU A 114 9.37 2.36 -16.39
C LEU A 114 10.89 2.26 -16.21
N GLU A 115 11.63 2.08 -17.30
CA GLU A 115 13.09 2.01 -17.32
C GLU A 115 13.71 3.32 -16.83
N ALA A 116 13.27 4.46 -17.37
CA ALA A 116 13.76 5.77 -16.96
C ALA A 116 13.49 6.10 -15.48
N ALA A 117 12.47 5.47 -14.88
CA ALA A 117 12.14 5.63 -13.46
C ALA A 117 12.75 4.55 -12.56
N GLY A 118 13.47 3.58 -13.11
CA GLY A 118 14.10 2.48 -12.36
C GLY A 118 13.10 1.52 -11.72
N VAL A 119 11.94 1.28 -12.34
CA VAL A 119 10.92 0.36 -11.78
C VAL A 119 11.42 -1.10 -11.85
N PRO A 120 11.50 -1.83 -10.72
CA PRO A 120 11.90 -3.25 -10.72
C PRO A 120 10.98 -4.12 -11.57
N LEU A 121 11.55 -5.13 -12.23
CA LEU A 121 10.83 -6.00 -13.19
C LEU A 121 9.60 -6.66 -12.56
N GLU A 122 9.67 -7.11 -11.30
CA GLU A 122 8.53 -7.72 -10.60
C GLU A 122 7.34 -6.78 -10.36
N HIS A 123 7.53 -5.47 -10.59
CA HIS A 123 6.51 -4.44 -10.42
C HIS A 123 6.02 -3.83 -11.74
N GLN A 124 6.60 -4.22 -12.89
CA GLN A 124 6.25 -3.64 -14.19
C GLN A 124 4.94 -4.18 -14.76
N LEU A 125 4.49 -5.35 -14.30
CA LEU A 125 3.27 -5.97 -14.80
C LEU A 125 2.01 -5.20 -14.36
N PRO A 126 0.99 -5.07 -15.23
CA PRO A 126 -0.28 -4.50 -14.86
C PRO A 126 -0.92 -5.29 -13.71
N GLN A 127 -1.24 -4.59 -12.63
CA GLN A 127 -2.02 -5.12 -11.52
C GLN A 127 -3.04 -4.06 -11.11
N THR A 128 -4.20 -4.50 -10.63
CA THR A 128 -5.20 -3.66 -9.98
C THR A 128 -4.84 -3.44 -8.51
N LYS A 129 -5.42 -2.42 -7.87
CA LYS A 129 -5.18 -2.16 -6.44
C LYS A 129 -5.60 -3.32 -5.53
N TRP A 130 -6.69 -4.00 -5.88
CA TRP A 130 -7.19 -5.14 -5.10
C TRP A 130 -6.32 -6.39 -5.27
N GLU A 131 -5.77 -6.64 -6.46
CA GLU A 131 -4.77 -7.72 -6.67
C GLU A 131 -3.49 -7.43 -5.89
N LEU A 132 -3.02 -6.18 -5.92
CA LEU A 132 -1.86 -5.75 -5.14
C LEU A 132 -2.11 -5.90 -3.63
N ALA A 133 -3.31 -5.55 -3.15
CA ALA A 133 -3.68 -5.74 -1.75
C ALA A 133 -3.70 -7.21 -1.33
N LEU A 134 -4.26 -8.11 -2.16
CA LEU A 134 -4.27 -9.54 -1.87
C LEU A 134 -2.86 -10.15 -1.87
N LYS A 135 -2.01 -9.73 -2.81
CA LYS A 135 -0.59 -10.15 -2.83
C LYS A 135 0.13 -9.75 -1.54
N GLU A 136 -0.09 -8.53 -1.06
CA GLU A 136 0.50 -8.07 0.20
C GLU A 136 -0.13 -8.72 1.43
N LEU A 137 -1.44 -9.03 1.36
CA LEU A 137 -2.14 -9.78 2.41
C LEU A 137 -1.52 -11.15 2.57
N ASP A 138 -1.28 -11.87 1.47
CA ASP A 138 -0.68 -13.20 1.51
C ASP A 138 0.73 -13.14 2.13
N ARG A 139 1.54 -12.16 1.71
CA ARG A 139 2.90 -11.96 2.25
C ARG A 139 2.90 -11.62 3.73
N VAL A 140 2.05 -10.69 4.18
CA VAL A 140 2.07 -10.25 5.59
C VAL A 140 1.49 -11.31 6.52
N SER A 141 0.52 -12.11 6.05
CA SER A 141 -0.14 -13.15 6.85
C SER A 141 0.82 -14.27 7.28
N GLU A 142 2.00 -14.37 6.67
CA GLU A 142 3.08 -15.25 7.13
C GLU A 142 3.75 -14.78 8.42
N HIS A 143 3.51 -13.53 8.84
CA HIS A 143 4.23 -12.86 9.93
C HIS A 143 3.33 -12.22 10.98
N VAL A 144 2.04 -12.00 10.68
CA VAL A 144 1.08 -11.40 11.62
C VAL A 144 -0.19 -12.23 11.75
N THR A 145 -0.79 -12.20 12.94
CA THR A 145 -2.06 -12.84 13.24
C THR A 145 -3.16 -11.80 13.46
N PHE A 146 -4.32 -12.05 12.87
CA PHE A 146 -5.49 -11.17 12.96
C PHE A 146 -6.77 -11.99 12.86
N GLY A 147 -7.85 -11.50 13.46
CA GLY A 147 -9.16 -12.15 13.42
C GLY A 147 -10.02 -11.74 12.23
N MET A 148 -9.77 -10.57 11.63
CA MET A 148 -10.62 -10.04 10.56
C MET A 148 -9.86 -9.11 9.61
N VAL A 149 -10.25 -9.14 8.34
CA VAL A 149 -9.83 -8.15 7.33
C VAL A 149 -10.88 -7.05 7.19
N LEU A 150 -10.45 -5.79 7.21
CA LEU A 150 -11.29 -4.62 6.96
C LEU A 150 -10.86 -3.94 5.67
N ALA A 151 -11.82 -3.44 4.88
CA ALA A 151 -11.53 -2.58 3.74
C ALA A 151 -12.69 -1.62 3.45
N ASP A 152 -12.40 -0.51 2.79
CA ASP A 152 -13.42 0.46 2.42
C ASP A 152 -14.22 0.03 1.16
N ALA A 153 -15.10 0.92 0.68
CA ALA A 153 -15.89 0.65 -0.52
C ALA A 153 -15.08 0.67 -1.82
N GLY A 154 -13.89 1.28 -1.85
CA GLY A 154 -12.98 1.22 -2.99
C GLY A 154 -12.54 -0.23 -3.32
N TYR A 155 -12.41 -1.06 -2.28
CA TYR A 155 -12.16 -2.49 -2.42
C TYR A 155 -13.44 -3.32 -2.39
N GLY A 156 -14.32 -3.03 -1.44
CA GLY A 156 -15.44 -3.92 -1.13
C GLY A 156 -16.51 -4.00 -2.20
N VAL A 157 -16.60 -3.06 -3.16
CA VAL A 157 -17.49 -3.21 -4.33
C VAL A 157 -17.04 -4.33 -5.29
N ASN A 158 -15.76 -4.71 -5.28
CA ASN A 158 -15.23 -5.74 -6.15
C ASN A 158 -15.59 -7.15 -5.63
N ALA A 159 -16.37 -7.90 -6.40
CA ALA A 159 -16.82 -9.24 -6.01
C ALA A 159 -15.69 -10.26 -5.95
N GLN A 160 -14.68 -10.17 -6.84
CA GLN A 160 -13.53 -11.06 -6.85
C GLN A 160 -12.65 -10.86 -5.62
N PHE A 161 -12.46 -9.61 -5.19
CA PHE A 161 -11.76 -9.29 -3.94
C PHE A 161 -12.44 -9.95 -2.74
N ARG A 162 -13.77 -9.79 -2.59
CA ARG A 162 -14.52 -10.44 -1.50
C ARG A 162 -14.43 -11.97 -1.56
N HIS A 163 -14.58 -12.53 -2.75
CA HIS A 163 -14.47 -13.97 -2.95
C HIS A 163 -13.09 -14.50 -2.55
N ALA A 164 -12.03 -13.82 -2.97
CA ALA A 164 -10.65 -14.18 -2.66
C ALA A 164 -10.35 -14.15 -1.15
N LEU A 165 -10.97 -13.23 -0.38
CA LEU A 165 -10.88 -13.24 1.08
C LEU A 165 -11.60 -14.45 1.69
N THR A 166 -12.79 -14.79 1.19
CA THR A 166 -13.54 -15.99 1.63
C THR A 166 -12.78 -17.29 1.31
N GLU A 167 -12.17 -17.42 0.13
CA GLU A 167 -11.38 -18.60 -0.25
C GLU A 167 -10.16 -18.81 0.66
N ARG A 168 -9.61 -17.74 1.23
CA ARG A 168 -8.53 -17.78 2.23
C ARG A 168 -9.02 -18.16 3.63
N GLY A 169 -10.33 -18.37 3.82
CA GLY A 169 -10.92 -18.68 5.12
C GLY A 169 -10.94 -17.49 6.09
N LEU A 170 -10.79 -16.26 5.59
CA LEU A 170 -10.71 -15.07 6.42
C LEU A 170 -12.11 -14.54 6.74
N LEU A 171 -12.31 -14.10 7.98
CA LEU A 171 -13.43 -13.21 8.29
C LEU A 171 -13.14 -11.83 7.72
N TRP A 172 -14.16 -11.20 7.13
CA TRP A 172 -13.99 -9.88 6.55
C TRP A 172 -15.24 -9.01 6.71
N SER A 173 -15.02 -7.71 6.82
CA SER A 173 -16.06 -6.68 6.76
C SER A 173 -15.57 -5.57 5.84
N VAL A 174 -16.25 -5.41 4.70
CA VAL A 174 -15.85 -4.43 3.68
C VAL A 174 -16.99 -3.50 3.32
N GLY A 175 -16.66 -2.25 3.04
CA GLY A 175 -17.65 -1.27 2.57
C GLY A 175 -18.23 -1.64 1.21
N ILE A 176 -19.51 -1.35 0.99
CA ILE A 176 -20.13 -1.41 -0.35
C ILE A 176 -20.85 -0.10 -0.60
N THR A 177 -20.85 0.38 -1.84
CA THR A 177 -21.67 1.54 -2.20
C THR A 177 -23.13 1.15 -2.21
N ARG A 178 -23.98 2.03 -1.68
CA ARG A 178 -25.43 1.86 -1.76
C ARG A 178 -25.84 2.02 -3.22
N THR A 179 -26.30 0.94 -3.86
CA THR A 179 -26.98 1.04 -5.15
C THR A 179 -28.32 1.73 -4.90
N VAL A 180 -28.43 3.01 -5.22
CA VAL A 180 -29.75 3.66 -5.29
C VAL A 180 -30.37 3.15 -6.59
N LEU A 181 -31.24 2.13 -6.49
CA LEU A 181 -32.14 1.82 -7.59
C LEU A 181 -32.97 3.08 -7.81
N ALA A 182 -32.77 3.74 -8.95
CA ALA A 182 -33.64 4.81 -9.39
C ALA A 182 -35.05 4.21 -9.46
N THR A 183 -35.92 4.70 -8.57
CA THR A 183 -37.34 4.38 -8.53
C THR A 183 -38.09 5.36 -9.41
#